data_AF-A0A9W7YCU2-F1
#
_entry.id   AF-A0A9W7YCU2-F1
#
_cell.length_a   1.000
_cell.length_b   1.000
_cell.length_c   1.000
_cell.angle_alpha   90.00
_cell.angle_beta   90.00
_cell.angle_gamma   90.00
#
_symmetry.space_group_name_H-M   'P 1'
#
loop_
_entity.id
_entity.type
_entity.pdbx_description
1 polymer ?
#
loop_
_entity_poly.entity_id
_entity_poly.type
_entity_poly.pdbx_seq_one_letter_code
_entity_poly.pdbx_strand_id
1 'polypeptide(L)'
;MPLVCPQQLKSMRLVPYTNKFSWQCFHFDKQSNNIVFEDLTNLSLESRHYGIRVPDDTPILLENELNISFPSLRHLSLICVNITPDIIQLFAASPLTTVVFEGLLENALHLQALNLNRLSMLKVSTWFGCTISDEKFCTESNALFQSIECAVVVFSVDIDDMAINATDVYWPCLTHLELCSEYIEDLALDLVPRVPNLV
;
A
#
# COMPACT_ATOMS: atom_id res chain seq x y z
N MET A 1 6.19 11.38 27.34
CA MET A 1 5.34 12.00 26.29
C MET A 1 3.90 12.05 26.80
N PRO A 2 3.11 13.09 26.46
CA PRO A 2 1.67 13.05 26.70
C PRO A 2 1.05 11.90 25.90
N LEU A 3 0.14 11.16 26.53
CA LEU A 3 -0.60 10.07 25.88
C LEU A 3 -1.73 10.67 25.05
N VAL A 4 -1.81 10.30 23.77
CA VAL A 4 -2.86 10.77 22.86
C VAL A 4 -4.08 9.85 22.98
N CYS A 5 -5.29 10.41 23.15
CA CYS A 5 -6.52 9.64 23.20
C CYS A 5 -6.90 9.16 21.78
N PRO A 6 -6.86 7.83 21.50
CA PRO A 6 -7.11 7.31 20.16
C PRO A 6 -8.55 7.52 19.68
N GLN A 7 -9.53 7.52 20.60
CA GLN A 7 -10.95 7.69 20.29
C GLN A 7 -11.26 9.04 19.64
N GLN A 8 -10.48 10.09 19.92
CA GLN A 8 -10.74 11.43 19.37
C GLN A 8 -10.12 11.66 17.99
N LEU A 9 -9.27 10.74 17.52
CA LEU A 9 -8.54 10.91 16.28
C LEU A 9 -9.42 10.53 15.08
N LYS A 10 -9.63 11.48 14.18
CA LYS A 10 -10.33 11.25 12.90
C LYS A 10 -9.38 10.96 11.74
N SER A 11 -8.18 11.54 11.80
CA SER A 11 -7.14 11.39 10.80
C SER A 11 -5.78 11.35 11.49
N MET A 12 -4.90 10.48 11.00
CA MET A 12 -3.58 10.30 11.55
C MET A 12 -2.57 10.03 10.44
N ARG A 13 -1.43 10.73 10.52
CA ARG A 13 -0.27 10.48 9.68
C ARG A 13 0.93 10.23 10.57
N LEU A 14 1.52 9.05 10.45
CA LEU A 14 2.72 8.65 11.18
C LEU A 14 3.89 8.60 10.21
N VAL A 15 4.89 9.43 10.46
CA VAL A 15 6.14 9.53 9.68
C VAL A 15 7.31 9.35 10.64
N PRO A 16 7.66 8.11 11.01
CA PRO A 16 8.75 7.90 11.95
C PRO A 16 10.08 8.21 11.25
N TYR A 17 10.95 8.92 11.96
CA TYR A 17 12.31 9.23 11.50
C TYR A 17 13.27 8.04 11.64
N THR A 18 12.85 7.02 12.37
CA THR A 18 13.52 5.74 12.55
C THR A 18 12.55 4.63 12.11
N ASN A 19 13.03 3.45 11.72
CA ASN A 19 12.20 2.38 11.11
C ASN A 19 11.27 1.67 12.10
N LYS A 20 10.74 2.39 13.09
CA LYS A 20 9.93 1.85 14.17
C LYS A 20 8.68 2.68 14.35
N PHE A 21 7.54 2.05 14.10
CA PHE A 21 6.25 2.56 14.54
C PHE A 21 5.96 1.98 15.92
N SER A 22 5.79 2.85 16.90
CA SER A 22 5.37 2.43 18.24
C SER A 22 4.00 3.02 18.55
N TRP A 23 3.06 2.14 18.90
CA TRP A 23 1.71 2.51 19.31
C TRP A 23 1.64 2.91 20.79
N GLN A 24 2.76 2.84 21.52
CA GLN A 24 2.83 3.14 22.96
C GLN A 24 2.59 4.61 23.31
N CYS A 25 2.59 5.51 22.31
CA CYS A 25 2.26 6.92 22.50
C CYS A 25 0.76 7.20 22.64
N PHE A 26 -0.10 6.21 22.38
CA PHE A 26 -1.54 6.33 22.55
C PHE A 26 -1.98 5.84 23.94
N HIS A 27 -3.02 6.47 24.48
CA HIS A 27 -3.66 6.00 25.68
C HIS A 27 -4.34 4.65 25.39
N PHE A 28 -4.03 3.63 26.18
CA PHE A 28 -4.60 2.29 26.03
C PHE A 28 -4.98 1.72 27.39
N ASP A 29 -6.02 0.89 27.40
CA ASP A 29 -6.39 0.17 28.62
C ASP A 29 -5.36 -0.94 28.86
N LYS A 30 -4.57 -0.77 29.93
CA LYS A 30 -3.53 -1.73 30.33
C LYS A 30 -4.11 -3.10 30.72
N GLN A 31 -5.40 -3.19 31.02
CA GLN A 31 -6.05 -4.46 31.36
C GLN A 31 -6.45 -5.25 30.12
N SER A 32 -6.85 -4.56 29.05
CA SER A 32 -7.29 -5.22 27.81
C SER A 32 -6.20 -5.36 26.76
N ASN A 33 -5.06 -4.65 26.91
CA ASN A 33 -3.98 -4.55 25.93
C ASN A 33 -4.49 -4.17 24.51
N ASN A 34 -5.60 -3.43 24.46
CA ASN A 34 -6.28 -3.06 23.23
C ASN A 34 -6.14 -1.56 22.96
N ILE A 35 -5.89 -1.21 21.70
CA ILE A 35 -6.01 0.16 21.21
C ILE A 35 -7.11 0.17 20.15
N VAL A 36 -8.18 0.89 20.43
CA VAL A 36 -9.31 1.03 19.51
C VAL A 36 -9.36 2.47 19.02
N PHE A 37 -9.21 2.64 17.71
CA PHE A 37 -9.35 3.92 17.04
C PHE A 37 -10.78 4.05 16.50
N GLU A 38 -11.74 4.31 17.39
CA GLU A 38 -13.18 4.28 17.10
C GLU A 38 -13.59 5.21 15.95
N ASP A 39 -13.04 6.44 15.93
CA ASP A 39 -13.43 7.49 14.97
C ASP A 39 -12.40 7.69 13.84
N LEU A 40 -11.31 6.92 13.81
CA LEU A 40 -10.24 7.13 12.83
C LEU A 40 -10.68 6.64 11.46
N THR A 41 -10.85 7.59 10.54
CA THR A 41 -11.33 7.34 9.18
C THR A 41 -10.21 7.36 8.15
N ASN A 42 -9.08 7.98 8.49
CA ASN A 42 -7.91 8.14 7.62
C ASN A 42 -6.63 7.81 8.39
N LEU A 43 -5.84 6.89 7.85
CA LEU A 43 -4.54 6.52 8.37
C LEU A 43 -3.50 6.55 7.26
N SER A 44 -2.41 7.26 7.49
CA SER A 44 -1.22 7.23 6.64
C SER A 44 -0.01 6.80 7.45
N LEU A 45 0.64 5.72 7.03
CA LEU A 45 1.92 5.25 7.52
C LEU A 45 2.95 5.50 6.43
N GLU A 46 3.97 6.31 6.73
CA GLU A 46 4.98 6.71 5.74
C GLU A 46 6.39 6.52 6.30
N SER A 47 7.22 5.74 5.63
CA SER A 47 8.65 5.68 5.95
C SER A 47 9.42 6.74 5.16
N ARG A 48 10.41 7.36 5.80
CA ARG A 48 11.37 8.25 5.14
C ARG A 48 12.77 7.96 5.64
N HIS A 49 13.69 7.78 4.71
CA HIS A 49 15.11 7.67 5.02
C HIS A 49 15.79 9.02 4.74
N TYR A 50 16.25 9.70 5.79
CA TYR A 50 16.90 11.02 5.69
C TYR A 50 16.11 12.10 4.92
N GLY A 51 14.77 12.08 5.03
CA GLY A 51 13.90 13.05 4.35
C GLY A 51 13.61 12.71 2.88
N ILE A 52 14.19 11.62 2.37
CA ILE A 52 13.90 11.06 1.05
C ILE A 52 12.95 9.87 1.23
N ARG A 53 12.02 9.71 0.30
CA ARG A 53 11.18 8.50 0.22
C ARG A 53 12.00 7.40 -0.41
N VAL A 54 12.45 6.45 0.39
CA VAL A 54 13.15 5.25 -0.08
C VAL A 54 12.37 4.06 0.45
N PRO A 55 12.01 3.06 -0.38
CA PRO A 55 11.49 1.80 0.11
C PRO A 55 12.50 1.24 1.11
N ASP A 56 12.12 1.20 2.37
CA ASP A 56 12.97 0.67 3.41
C ASP A 56 12.63 -0.80 3.58
N ASP A 57 13.60 -1.70 3.34
CA ASP A 57 13.43 -3.14 3.53
C ASP A 57 13.27 -3.52 5.00
N THR A 58 13.41 -2.58 5.94
CA THR A 58 13.18 -2.83 7.36
C THR A 58 11.68 -2.93 7.64
N PRO A 59 11.17 -4.10 8.03
CA PRO A 59 9.75 -4.27 8.30
C PRO A 59 9.31 -3.36 9.45
N ILE A 60 8.06 -2.88 9.38
CA ILE A 60 7.43 -2.24 10.54
C ILE A 60 7.33 -3.29 11.65
N LEU A 61 8.09 -3.10 12.72
CA LEU A 61 8.00 -3.94 13.91
C LEU A 61 6.82 -3.49 14.76
N LEU A 62 5.85 -4.38 14.95
CA LEU A 62 4.88 -4.25 16.04
C LEU A 62 5.62 -4.62 17.33
N GLU A 63 6.24 -3.63 17.96
CA GLU A 63 6.75 -3.79 19.31
C GLU A 63 5.53 -3.89 20.26
N ASN A 64 5.10 -5.14 20.49
CA ASN A 64 4.19 -5.67 21.53
C ASN A 64 2.93 -6.38 21.00
N GLU A 65 2.41 -7.33 21.79
CA GLU A 65 1.12 -8.05 21.64
C GLU A 65 -0.12 -7.13 21.80
N LEU A 66 -0.03 -5.86 21.39
CA LEU A 66 -1.15 -4.94 21.43
C LEU A 66 -2.15 -5.32 20.33
N ASN A 67 -3.40 -5.51 20.70
CA ASN A 67 -4.46 -5.75 19.73
C ASN A 67 -5.05 -4.40 19.30
N ILE A 68 -4.77 -4.04 18.06
CA ILE A 68 -5.08 -2.73 17.49
C ILE A 68 -6.23 -2.90 16.49
N SER A 69 -7.24 -2.06 16.59
CA SER A 69 -8.39 -2.11 15.70
C SER A 69 -8.82 -0.74 15.20
N PHE A 70 -9.33 -0.73 13.97
CA PHE A 70 -9.71 0.47 13.24
C PHE A 70 -11.13 0.33 12.66
N PRO A 71 -12.17 0.26 13.51
CA PRO A 71 -13.54 -0.08 13.08
C PRO A 71 -14.17 0.91 12.09
N SER A 72 -13.69 2.15 12.03
CA SER A 72 -14.19 3.21 11.15
C SER A 72 -13.24 3.59 10.01
N LEU A 73 -12.13 2.87 9.84
CA LEU A 73 -11.08 3.24 8.89
C LEU A 73 -11.54 2.97 7.46
N ARG A 74 -11.55 4.05 6.65
CA ARG A 74 -12.00 4.05 5.26
C ARG A 74 -10.85 4.28 4.28
N HIS A 75 -9.88 5.10 4.67
CA HIS A 75 -8.73 5.44 3.83
C HIS A 75 -7.44 5.00 4.51
N LEU A 76 -6.69 4.13 3.84
CA LEU A 76 -5.39 3.65 4.27
C LEU A 76 -4.33 4.05 3.24
N SER A 77 -3.27 4.70 3.70
CA SER A 77 -2.10 5.02 2.87
C SER A 77 -0.85 4.42 3.49
N LEU A 78 -0.16 3.58 2.72
CA LEU A 78 1.05 2.87 3.11
C LEU A 78 2.16 3.29 2.15
N ILE A 79 3.05 4.16 2.61
CA ILE A 79 4.00 4.90 1.77
C ILE A 79 5.44 4.55 2.15
N CYS A 80 6.18 3.94 1.23
CA CYS A 80 7.55 3.46 1.40
C CYS A 80 7.76 2.58 2.63
N VAL A 81 6.71 1.92 3.11
CA VAL A 81 6.78 1.02 4.27
C VAL A 81 7.01 -0.41 3.81
N ASN A 82 7.92 -1.14 4.47
CA ASN A 82 7.94 -2.59 4.34
C ASN A 82 6.82 -3.19 5.21
N ILE A 83 5.82 -3.71 4.51
CA ILE A 83 4.62 -4.26 5.10
C ILE A 83 4.77 -5.77 5.17
N THR A 84 4.65 -6.33 6.37
CA THR A 84 4.55 -7.78 6.55
C THR A 84 3.07 -8.22 6.54
N PRO A 85 2.79 -9.51 6.30
CA PRO A 85 1.44 -10.06 6.43
C PRO A 85 0.74 -9.70 7.76
N ASP A 86 1.50 -9.71 8.86
CA ASP A 86 0.98 -9.36 10.19
C ASP A 86 0.50 -7.91 10.29
N ILE A 87 1.21 -6.99 9.64
CA ILE A 87 0.82 -5.56 9.58
C ILE A 87 -0.45 -5.39 8.76
N ILE A 88 -0.57 -6.06 7.61
CA ILE A 88 -1.79 -6.02 6.80
C ILE A 88 -3.00 -6.54 7.59
N GLN A 89 -2.80 -7.58 8.39
CA GLN A 89 -3.88 -8.21 9.15
C GLN A 89 -4.56 -7.24 10.12
N LEU A 90 -3.86 -6.21 10.62
CA LEU A 90 -4.43 -5.15 11.45
C LEU A 90 -5.56 -4.38 10.75
N PHE A 91 -5.52 -4.31 9.42
CA PHE A 91 -6.48 -3.56 8.62
C PHE A 91 -7.53 -4.45 7.95
N ALA A 92 -7.41 -5.78 8.07
CA ALA A 92 -8.30 -6.73 7.38
C ALA A 92 -9.77 -6.59 7.80
N ALA A 93 -10.03 -6.22 9.07
CA ALA A 93 -11.38 -6.02 9.60
C ALA A 93 -11.94 -4.60 9.33
N SER A 94 -11.11 -3.67 8.84
CA SER A 94 -11.50 -2.28 8.63
C SER A 94 -12.44 -2.14 7.42
N PRO A 95 -13.44 -1.24 7.45
CA PRO A 95 -14.34 -0.99 6.33
C PRO A 95 -13.69 -0.08 5.27
N LEU A 96 -12.51 -0.50 4.77
CA LEU A 96 -11.74 0.26 3.81
C LEU A 96 -12.53 0.48 2.51
N THR A 97 -12.49 1.71 2.01
CA THR A 97 -13.00 2.11 0.69
C THR A 97 -11.88 2.55 -0.23
N THR A 98 -10.74 2.96 0.34
CA THR A 98 -9.58 3.45 -0.41
C THR A 98 -8.29 2.92 0.20
N VAL A 99 -7.45 2.34 -0.65
CA VAL A 99 -6.09 1.95 -0.30
C VAL A 99 -5.13 2.61 -1.28
N VAL A 100 -4.12 3.29 -0.73
CA VAL A 100 -2.99 3.83 -1.49
C VAL A 100 -1.73 3.13 -0.96
N PHE A 101 -1.06 2.41 -1.84
CA PHE A 101 0.21 1.77 -1.56
C PHE A 101 1.29 2.37 -2.44
N GLU A 102 2.44 2.65 -1.84
CA GLU A 102 3.62 3.15 -2.51
C GLU A 102 4.84 2.40 -1.96
N GLY A 103 5.57 1.64 -2.78
CA GLY A 103 6.69 0.82 -2.32
C GLY A 103 7.05 -0.33 -3.26
N LEU A 104 7.70 -1.37 -2.73
CA LEU A 104 8.09 -2.55 -3.50
C LEU A 104 6.86 -3.38 -3.93
N LEU A 105 6.89 -3.91 -5.17
CA LEU A 105 5.80 -4.70 -5.74
C LEU A 105 5.49 -5.96 -4.91
N GLU A 106 6.51 -6.65 -4.41
CA GLU A 106 6.34 -7.86 -3.60
C GLU A 106 5.55 -7.58 -2.31
N ASN A 107 5.69 -6.39 -1.71
CA ASN A 107 4.91 -5.99 -0.54
C ASN A 107 3.46 -5.66 -0.90
N ALA A 108 3.20 -5.19 -2.13
CA ALA A 108 1.85 -4.93 -2.61
C ALA A 108 1.02 -6.22 -2.69
N LEU A 109 1.64 -7.38 -2.90
CA LEU A 109 0.95 -8.68 -2.90
C LEU A 109 0.27 -8.97 -1.57
N HIS A 110 0.81 -8.47 -0.45
CA HIS A 110 0.16 -8.63 0.85
C HIS A 110 -1.19 -7.91 0.94
N LEU A 111 -1.47 -6.92 0.08
CA LEU A 111 -2.77 -6.25 0.01
C LEU A 111 -3.90 -7.23 -0.33
N GLN A 112 -3.62 -8.37 -0.97
CA GLN A 112 -4.61 -9.42 -1.25
C GLN A 112 -5.24 -10.01 0.01
N ALA A 113 -4.59 -9.90 1.17
CA ALA A 113 -5.17 -10.31 2.44
C ALA A 113 -6.26 -9.35 2.95
N LEU A 114 -6.36 -8.15 2.38
CA LEU A 114 -7.47 -7.23 2.64
C LEU A 114 -8.71 -7.67 1.84
N ASN A 115 -9.89 -7.31 2.34
CA ASN A 115 -11.13 -7.51 1.58
C ASN A 115 -11.26 -6.46 0.47
N LEU A 116 -10.49 -6.64 -0.62
CA LEU A 116 -10.36 -5.68 -1.72
C LEU A 116 -11.67 -5.45 -2.50
N ASN A 117 -12.62 -6.40 -2.45
CA ASN A 117 -13.90 -6.30 -3.17
C ASN A 117 -14.81 -5.18 -2.63
N ARG A 118 -14.50 -4.63 -1.45
CA ARG A 118 -15.20 -3.47 -0.87
C ARG A 118 -14.59 -2.13 -1.26
N LEU A 119 -13.39 -2.12 -1.84
CA LEU A 119 -12.70 -0.89 -2.18
C LEU A 119 -13.35 -0.23 -3.41
N SER A 120 -13.58 1.06 -3.27
CA SER A 120 -13.92 1.92 -4.41
C SER A 120 -12.67 2.31 -5.19
N MET A 121 -11.52 2.41 -4.52
CA MET A 121 -10.25 2.77 -5.15
C MET A 121 -9.07 2.01 -4.55
N LEU A 122 -8.22 1.50 -5.42
CA LEU A 122 -6.89 0.99 -5.10
C LEU A 122 -5.87 1.74 -5.96
N LYS A 123 -4.90 2.42 -5.33
CA LYS A 123 -3.72 2.96 -6.01
C LYS A 123 -2.48 2.20 -5.56
N VAL A 124 -1.72 1.70 -6.50
CA VAL A 124 -0.44 1.02 -6.28
C VAL A 124 0.62 1.77 -7.07
N SER A 125 1.59 2.34 -6.37
CA SER A 125 2.74 3.02 -6.94
C SER A 125 4.00 2.23 -6.61
N THR A 126 4.63 1.64 -7.63
CA THR A 126 5.90 0.94 -7.48
C THR A 126 6.99 1.80 -8.08
N TRP A 127 7.82 2.39 -7.23
CA TRP A 127 8.92 3.23 -7.64
C TRP A 127 10.14 3.00 -6.74
N PHE A 128 11.32 3.28 -7.30
CA PHE A 128 12.64 3.15 -6.68
C PHE A 128 13.14 1.71 -6.41
N GLY A 129 14.28 1.40 -7.02
CA GLY A 129 15.27 0.44 -6.50
C GLY A 129 15.08 -1.04 -6.83
N CYS A 130 14.07 -1.44 -7.59
CA CYS A 130 13.90 -2.84 -7.92
C CYS A 130 14.80 -3.26 -9.10
N THR A 131 15.92 -3.92 -8.80
CA THR A 131 16.57 -4.89 -9.69
C THR A 131 15.70 -6.14 -9.84
N ILE A 132 14.43 -5.95 -10.21
CA ILE A 132 13.48 -7.02 -10.49
C ILE A 132 13.63 -7.38 -11.96
N SER A 133 13.65 -8.68 -12.28
CA SER A 133 13.60 -9.09 -13.68
C SER A 133 12.23 -8.78 -14.27
N ASP A 134 12.18 -8.53 -15.57
CA ASP A 134 10.91 -8.29 -16.29
C ASP A 134 9.89 -9.42 -16.04
N GLU A 135 10.37 -10.68 -15.99
CA GLU A 135 9.55 -11.86 -15.69
C GLU A 135 8.95 -11.82 -14.27
N LYS A 136 9.75 -11.49 -13.26
CA LYS A 136 9.27 -11.41 -11.86
C LYS A 136 8.25 -10.28 -11.73
N PHE A 137 8.49 -9.13 -12.38
CA PHE A 137 7.55 -8.02 -12.39
C PHE A 137 6.21 -8.36 -13.05
N CYS A 138 6.23 -8.98 -14.24
CA CYS A 138 5.00 -9.38 -14.90
C CYS A 138 4.22 -10.41 -14.05
N THR A 139 4.92 -11.38 -13.48
CA THR A 139 4.32 -12.39 -12.60
C THR A 139 3.64 -11.78 -11.38
N GLU A 140 4.33 -10.90 -10.65
CA GLU A 140 3.82 -10.30 -9.42
C GLU A 140 2.71 -9.28 -9.70
N SER A 141 2.86 -8.42 -10.72
CA SER A 141 1.82 -7.46 -11.08
C SER A 141 0.55 -8.17 -11.57
N ASN A 142 0.68 -9.21 -12.39
CA ASN A 142 -0.48 -10.01 -12.82
C ASN A 142 -1.14 -10.70 -11.63
N ALA A 143 -0.36 -11.29 -10.71
CA ALA A 143 -0.90 -11.91 -9.52
C ALA A 143 -1.70 -10.91 -8.69
N LEU A 144 -1.17 -9.69 -8.50
CA LEU A 144 -1.84 -8.60 -7.79
C LEU A 144 -3.21 -8.29 -8.45
N PHE A 145 -3.22 -8.05 -9.76
CA PHE A 145 -4.41 -7.56 -10.48
C PHE A 145 -5.39 -8.65 -10.92
N GLN A 146 -5.05 -9.93 -10.78
CA GLN A 146 -5.96 -11.03 -11.14
C GLN A 146 -7.20 -11.12 -10.23
N SER A 147 -7.09 -10.68 -8.97
CA SER A 147 -8.13 -10.86 -7.94
C SER A 147 -8.78 -9.55 -7.48
N ILE A 148 -8.45 -8.42 -8.11
CA ILE A 148 -8.96 -7.10 -7.73
C ILE A 148 -10.29 -6.81 -8.44
N GLU A 149 -11.34 -6.56 -7.65
CA GLU A 149 -12.68 -6.20 -8.12
C GLU A 149 -13.06 -4.74 -7.79
N CYS A 150 -12.08 -3.86 -7.67
CA CYS A 150 -12.32 -2.45 -7.32
C CYS A 150 -12.83 -1.64 -8.53
N ALA A 151 -13.65 -0.61 -8.27
CA ALA A 151 -14.17 0.26 -9.33
C ALA A 151 -13.07 1.09 -10.00
N VAL A 152 -12.09 1.58 -9.23
CA VAL A 152 -10.93 2.32 -9.72
C VAL A 152 -9.66 1.63 -9.26
N VAL A 153 -8.86 1.19 -10.20
CA VAL A 153 -7.52 0.64 -9.98
C VAL A 153 -6.53 1.50 -10.74
N VAL A 154 -5.61 2.12 -10.00
CA VAL A 154 -4.51 2.93 -10.54
C VAL A 154 -3.21 2.20 -10.28
N PHE A 155 -2.46 1.94 -11.33
CA PHE A 155 -1.11 1.39 -11.23
C PHE A 155 -0.11 2.41 -11.77
N SER A 156 0.87 2.75 -10.93
CA SER A 156 1.93 3.69 -11.25
C SER A 156 3.25 2.97 -11.15
N VAL A 157 4.05 2.99 -12.21
CA VAL A 157 5.31 2.28 -12.28
C VAL A 157 6.39 3.16 -12.90
N ASP A 158 7.54 3.20 -12.23
CA ASP A 158 8.78 3.73 -12.78
C ASP A 158 9.45 2.65 -13.64
N ILE A 159 9.71 2.97 -14.92
CA ILE A 159 10.18 2.01 -15.92
C ILE A 159 11.51 2.40 -16.56
N ASP A 160 12.25 3.36 -15.99
CA ASP A 160 13.50 3.86 -16.58
C ASP A 160 14.54 2.78 -16.87
N ASP A 161 14.55 1.70 -16.08
CA ASP A 161 15.49 0.58 -16.20
C ASP A 161 14.81 -0.78 -16.56
N MET A 162 13.51 -0.80 -16.91
CA MET A 162 12.75 -2.04 -17.08
C MET A 162 12.16 -2.21 -18.49
N ALA A 163 12.40 -3.38 -19.10
CA ALA A 163 11.79 -3.75 -20.36
C ALA A 163 10.50 -4.54 -20.10
N ILE A 164 9.40 -3.85 -19.81
CA ILE A 164 8.10 -4.50 -19.65
C ILE A 164 7.71 -5.17 -20.97
N ASN A 165 7.65 -6.50 -21.00
CA ASN A 165 7.11 -7.22 -22.13
C ASN A 165 5.58 -7.16 -22.10
N ALA A 166 5.00 -6.28 -22.92
CA ALA A 166 3.54 -6.09 -23.00
C ALA A 166 2.75 -7.37 -23.33
N THR A 167 3.37 -8.41 -23.91
CA THR A 167 2.68 -9.69 -24.17
C THR A 167 2.38 -10.48 -22.91
N ASP A 168 3.14 -10.24 -21.85
CA ASP A 168 3.06 -10.99 -20.59
C ASP A 168 2.22 -10.26 -19.54
N VAL A 169 1.60 -9.13 -19.93
CA VAL A 169 0.76 -8.30 -19.05
C VAL A 169 -0.69 -8.77 -19.11
N TYR A 170 -1.28 -9.00 -17.92
CA TYR A 170 -2.68 -9.35 -17.72
C TYR A 170 -3.27 -8.57 -16.54
N TRP A 171 -3.75 -7.37 -16.83
CA TRP A 171 -4.35 -6.46 -15.84
C TRP A 171 -5.82 -6.16 -16.16
N PRO A 172 -6.71 -7.16 -16.11
CA PRO A 172 -8.08 -7.00 -16.57
C PRO A 172 -8.89 -5.97 -15.77
N CYS A 173 -8.52 -5.68 -14.52
CA CYS A 173 -9.22 -4.72 -13.66
C CYS A 173 -8.61 -3.30 -13.68
N LEU A 174 -7.49 -3.09 -14.38
CA LEU A 174 -6.77 -1.82 -14.33
C LEU A 174 -7.53 -0.74 -15.11
N THR A 175 -7.76 0.39 -14.45
CA THR A 175 -8.52 1.52 -15.02
C THR A 175 -7.65 2.70 -15.40
N HIS A 176 -6.53 2.88 -14.70
CA HIS A 176 -5.60 3.98 -14.94
C HIS A 176 -4.17 3.44 -14.83
N LEU A 177 -3.31 3.83 -15.77
CA LEU A 177 -1.91 3.46 -15.81
C LEU A 177 -1.05 4.73 -15.85
N GLU A 178 -0.18 4.89 -14.87
CA GLU A 178 0.82 5.98 -14.80
C GLU A 178 2.20 5.37 -15.08
N LEU A 179 2.74 5.59 -16.29
CA LEU A 179 4.11 5.18 -16.63
C LEU A 179 5.05 6.36 -16.42
N CYS A 180 6.01 6.21 -15.53
CA CYS A 180 7.06 7.19 -15.28
C CYS A 180 8.33 6.75 -16.00
N SER A 181 8.78 7.54 -16.96
CA SER A 181 10.10 7.37 -17.57
C SER A 181 10.58 8.65 -18.24
N GLU A 182 11.90 8.73 -18.41
CA GLU A 182 12.59 9.70 -19.23
C GLU A 182 12.44 9.44 -20.76
N TYR A 183 12.02 8.24 -21.21
CA TYR A 183 12.17 7.81 -22.63
C TYR A 183 10.93 7.18 -23.33
N ILE A 184 9.69 7.28 -22.80
CA ILE A 184 8.56 6.52 -23.36
C ILE A 184 7.91 7.20 -24.58
N GLU A 185 7.96 6.55 -25.74
CA GLU A 185 6.95 6.73 -26.79
C GLU A 185 6.25 5.42 -27.18
N ASP A 186 6.95 4.27 -27.24
CA ASP A 186 6.38 3.03 -27.83
C ASP A 186 5.69 2.07 -26.84
N LEU A 187 6.22 1.89 -25.62
CA LEU A 187 5.69 0.88 -24.68
C LEU A 187 4.24 1.16 -24.24
N ALA A 188 3.87 2.43 -24.06
CA ALA A 188 2.49 2.80 -23.73
C ALA A 188 1.51 2.35 -24.84
N LEU A 189 1.91 2.46 -26.10
CA LEU A 189 1.09 2.07 -27.26
C LEU A 189 0.86 0.54 -27.31
N ASP A 190 1.85 -0.25 -26.88
CA ASP A 190 1.74 -1.70 -26.83
C ASP A 190 0.91 -2.22 -25.63
N LEU A 191 0.88 -1.46 -24.52
CA LEU A 191 0.13 -1.81 -23.31
C LEU A 191 -1.35 -1.50 -23.41
N VAL A 192 -1.74 -0.36 -24.01
CA VAL A 192 -3.15 0.06 -24.15
C VAL A 192 -4.08 -1.06 -24.69
N PRO A 193 -3.78 -1.74 -25.81
CA PRO A 193 -4.66 -2.79 -26.33
C PRO A 193 -4.72 -4.05 -25.45
N ARG A 194 -3.82 -4.20 -24.48
CA ARG A 194 -3.73 -5.35 -23.57
C ARG A 194 -4.49 -5.14 -22.26
N VAL A 195 -4.85 -3.90 -21.95
CA VAL A 195 -5.53 -3.54 -20.70
C VAL A 195 -6.91 -2.96 -21.04
N PRO A 196 -7.95 -3.81 -21.08
CA PRO A 196 -9.23 -3.48 -21.73
C PRO A 196 -10.04 -2.37 -21.05
N ASN A 197 -9.70 -2.03 -19.81
CA ASN A 197 -10.44 -1.08 -18.98
C ASN A 197 -9.71 0.24 -18.76
N LEU A 198 -8.58 0.50 -19.44
CA LEU A 198 -7.90 1.79 -19.37
C LEU A 198 -8.80 2.91 -19.89
N VAL A 199 -8.91 3.97 -19.11
CA VAL A 199 -9.68 5.19 -19.40
C VAL A 199 -8.75 6.34 -19.76
#